data_AF-A0AA97E697-F1
#
_entry.id   AF-A0AA97E697-F1
#
_cell.length_a   1.000
_cell.length_b   1.000
_cell.length_c   1.000
_cell.angle_alpha   90.00
_cell.angle_beta   90.00
_cell.angle_gamma   90.00
#
_symmetry.space_group_name_H-M   'P 1'
#
loop_
_entity.id
_entity.type
_entity.pdbx_description
1 polymer ?
#
loop_
_entity_poly.entity_id
_entity_poly.type
_entity_poly.pdbx_seq_one_letter_code
_entity_poly.pdbx_strand_id
1 'polypeptide(L)'
;MNELPNSEEPNSLECPLKKQWVSFCFVDEFAEASSYAGLEYSLRDSQNQSYQGVLDNDGFALIEDVYCGPMLLTLCSIAKTYPDPWYEQLSIRENYPLPLTNLQIAAEQSPIGPRRTEESLTYLAEERAAQEGARFYRVEVSDLVEATKHLPDPDDTWGPRPSAGLKQAAGAAADQPGIALEPNQHHVFEVKALRAYSPIFSTSPEFSALNAYQLAVMCKLSYAPFSIQREGTDPSHPPPYLKAGSIGNVLREQLACQIKPTLFDTANFHLLNEEVPYSKRFEVVPYDPVRYPIQSERFTPEDEHFLHDDETDTQAFITHNDKIILISVRGSASFDDWLRDFDARQVPIKNGTGNAHRGFHDAYLVAQEFTEDYLARFYTNGQTIIVCGHSLGGSIALLLADWIKRLHYAPKVILYTYGAPRAGDRAFVESAKSLVHHRIVNNNDLVPSRLCSRYLDGRGVENSGSRTGYATGLTRASDQGNQSAAGWPGQSARRSISPPWRAVLLYATQTRWR
;
A
#
# COMPACT_ATOMS: atom_id res chain seq x y z
N MET A 1 -57.71 -34.70 53.60
CA MET A 1 -57.51 -34.61 52.14
C MET A 1 -58.49 -33.57 51.63
N ASN A 2 -58.06 -32.31 51.54
CA ASN A 2 -58.83 -31.25 50.90
C ASN A 2 -58.09 -30.92 49.60
N GLU A 3 -58.69 -31.26 48.47
CA GLU A 3 -58.25 -30.79 47.16
C GLU A 3 -58.71 -29.34 46.98
N LEU A 4 -57.75 -28.44 46.72
CA LEU A 4 -57.99 -27.13 46.13
C LEU A 4 -57.70 -27.25 44.63
N PRO A 5 -58.54 -26.70 43.74
CA PRO A 5 -58.26 -26.72 42.31
C PRO A 5 -57.15 -25.73 41.98
N ASN A 6 -56.11 -26.22 41.32
CA ASN A 6 -55.10 -25.44 40.63
C ASN A 6 -55.78 -24.53 39.60
N SER A 7 -55.74 -23.22 39.82
CA SER A 7 -55.94 -22.21 38.79
C SER A 7 -54.63 -21.46 38.59
N GLU A 8 -53.68 -22.12 37.95
CA GLU A 8 -52.62 -21.39 37.25
C GLU A 8 -53.21 -20.96 35.91
N GLU A 9 -53.69 -19.73 35.85
CA GLU A 9 -53.87 -19.07 34.57
C GLU A 9 -52.52 -19.04 33.85
N PRO A 10 -52.47 -19.35 32.54
CA PRO A 10 -51.25 -19.17 31.78
C PRO A 10 -50.95 -17.67 31.79
N ASN A 11 -49.80 -17.29 32.38
CA ASN A 11 -49.20 -15.97 32.21
C ASN A 11 -49.33 -15.57 30.74
N SER A 12 -50.24 -14.65 30.44
CA SER A 12 -50.31 -14.02 29.14
C SER A 12 -48.99 -13.28 28.99
N LEU A 13 -48.10 -13.81 28.16
CA LEU A 13 -46.93 -13.07 27.71
C LEU A 13 -47.47 -11.82 27.02
N GLU A 14 -47.43 -10.68 27.73
CA GLU A 14 -47.83 -9.40 27.18
C GLU A 14 -47.03 -9.19 25.90
N CYS A 15 -47.74 -8.99 24.79
CA CYS A 15 -47.13 -8.62 23.52
C CYS A 15 -46.27 -7.38 23.77
N PRO A 16 -44.95 -7.40 23.47
CA PRO A 16 -44.11 -6.24 23.74
C PRO A 16 -44.70 -5.04 22.99
N LEU A 17 -44.94 -3.95 23.72
CA LEU A 17 -45.60 -2.76 23.19
C LEU A 17 -44.77 -2.18 22.03
N LYS A 18 -45.34 -2.13 20.83
CA LYS A 18 -44.80 -1.40 19.67
C LYS A 18 -45.25 0.05 19.76
N LYS A 19 -44.39 0.91 20.32
CA LYS A 19 -44.68 2.35 20.53
C LYS A 19 -43.44 3.24 20.42
N GLN A 20 -42.29 2.67 20.10
CA GLN A 20 -41.05 3.42 20.01
C GLN A 20 -40.74 3.73 18.55
N TRP A 21 -39.90 4.73 18.36
CA TRP A 21 -39.35 5.10 17.05
C TRP A 21 -37.83 5.22 17.18
N VAL A 22 -37.13 5.14 16.06
CA VAL A 22 -35.71 5.50 15.99
C VAL A 22 -35.44 6.15 14.65
N SER A 23 -34.61 7.19 14.64
CA SER A 23 -34.11 7.74 13.39
C SER A 23 -32.60 7.92 13.43
N PHE A 24 -32.00 7.86 12.25
CA PHE A 24 -30.57 8.05 12.09
C PHE A 24 -30.23 8.66 10.74
N CYS A 25 -29.13 9.39 10.70
CA CYS A 25 -28.54 9.94 9.48
C CYS A 25 -27.04 9.62 9.45
N PHE A 26 -26.53 9.28 8.27
CA PHE A 26 -25.09 9.15 8.03
C PHE A 26 -24.58 10.38 7.29
N VAL A 27 -23.48 10.94 7.78
CA VAL A 27 -22.82 12.11 7.21
C VAL A 27 -21.33 11.86 7.07
N ASP A 28 -20.70 12.54 6.12
CA ASP A 28 -19.26 12.55 5.98
C ASP A 28 -18.63 13.55 6.96
N GLU A 29 -17.30 13.67 6.90
CA GLU A 29 -16.53 14.57 7.75
C GLU A 29 -16.76 16.07 7.42
N PHE A 30 -17.53 16.39 6.37
CA PHE A 30 -18.02 17.74 6.07
C PHE A 30 -19.48 17.97 6.48
N ALA A 31 -20.09 17.01 7.19
CA ALA A 31 -21.49 16.98 7.56
C ALA A 31 -22.48 16.84 6.38
N GLU A 32 -21.99 16.43 5.20
CA GLU A 32 -22.84 16.18 4.03
C GLU A 32 -23.33 14.72 4.03
N ALA A 33 -24.60 14.51 3.71
CA ALA A 33 -25.21 13.18 3.75
C ALA A 33 -25.32 12.51 2.37
N SER A 34 -25.10 13.27 1.29
CA SER A 34 -25.29 12.80 -0.09
C SER A 34 -24.43 11.59 -0.44
N SER A 35 -23.26 11.44 0.17
CA SER A 35 -22.34 10.32 -0.03
C SER A 35 -22.94 8.98 0.45
N TYR A 36 -23.91 9.01 1.37
CA TYR A 36 -24.53 7.83 1.97
C TYR A 36 -25.99 7.63 1.52
N ALA A 37 -26.50 8.48 0.64
CA ALA A 37 -27.84 8.33 0.06
C ALA A 37 -27.97 7.00 -0.68
N GLY A 38 -29.13 6.34 -0.54
CA GLY A 38 -29.41 5.08 -1.25
C GLY A 38 -28.74 3.84 -0.65
N LEU A 39 -28.04 3.93 0.48
CA LEU A 39 -27.51 2.75 1.15
C LEU A 39 -28.62 1.92 1.79
N GLU A 40 -28.56 0.61 1.56
CA GLU A 40 -29.42 -0.36 2.23
C GLU A 40 -28.97 -0.56 3.69
N TYR A 41 -29.93 -0.52 4.61
CA TYR A 41 -29.70 -0.78 6.02
C TYR A 41 -30.55 -1.93 6.54
N SER A 42 -30.06 -2.60 7.58
CA SER A 42 -30.82 -3.58 8.35
C SER A 42 -30.77 -3.20 9.83
N LEU A 43 -31.94 -3.17 10.46
CA LEU A 43 -32.13 -3.01 11.88
C LEU A 43 -32.69 -4.29 12.48
N ARG A 44 -32.18 -4.68 13.64
CA ARG A 44 -32.73 -5.78 14.44
C ARG A 44 -33.04 -5.27 15.84
N ASP A 45 -34.26 -5.51 16.33
CA ASP A 45 -34.63 -5.16 17.69
C ASP A 45 -34.38 -6.29 18.69
N SER A 46 -34.69 -6.00 19.97
CA SER A 46 -34.55 -6.91 21.10
C SER A 46 -35.37 -8.21 20.97
N GLN A 47 -36.36 -8.26 20.08
CA GLN A 47 -37.20 -9.44 19.81
C GLN A 47 -36.76 -10.18 18.53
N ASN A 48 -35.58 -9.86 17.99
CA ASN A 48 -35.07 -10.36 16.71
C ASN A 48 -35.94 -10.00 15.49
N GLN A 49 -36.89 -9.08 15.62
CA GLN A 49 -37.62 -8.57 14.47
C GLN A 49 -36.68 -7.71 13.63
N SER A 50 -36.67 -7.96 12.32
CA SER A 50 -35.81 -7.25 11.38
C SER A 50 -36.61 -6.21 10.60
N TYR A 51 -36.00 -5.04 10.40
CA TYR A 51 -36.51 -3.93 9.62
C TYR A 51 -35.43 -3.58 8.59
N GLN A 52 -35.80 -3.54 7.32
CA GLN A 52 -34.89 -3.25 6.22
C GLN A 52 -35.42 -2.05 5.45
N GLY A 53 -34.50 -1.24 4.95
CA GLY A 53 -34.84 -0.05 4.18
C GLY A 53 -33.63 0.49 3.45
N VAL A 54 -33.84 1.65 2.85
CA VAL A 54 -32.84 2.38 2.08
C VAL A 54 -32.80 3.81 2.61
N LEU A 55 -31.61 4.36 2.80
CA LEU A 55 -31.44 5.76 3.19
C LEU A 55 -31.95 6.67 2.07
N ASP A 56 -32.64 7.74 2.45
CA ASP A 56 -33.11 8.74 1.50
C ASP A 56 -31.95 9.62 0.96
N ASN A 57 -32.29 10.67 0.20
CA ASN A 57 -31.30 11.58 -0.40
C ASN A 57 -30.49 12.37 0.64
N ASP A 58 -30.99 12.47 1.87
CA ASP A 58 -30.34 13.13 2.99
C ASP A 58 -29.66 12.11 3.92
N GLY A 59 -29.40 10.89 3.43
CA GLY A 59 -28.74 9.82 4.18
C GLY A 59 -29.53 9.41 5.43
N PHE A 60 -30.83 9.68 5.46
CA PHE A 60 -31.69 9.57 6.63
C PHE A 60 -32.64 8.37 6.56
N ALA A 61 -32.98 7.84 7.73
CA ALA A 61 -34.05 6.87 7.92
C ALA A 61 -34.80 7.12 9.24
N LEU A 62 -36.12 6.93 9.20
CA LEU A 62 -37.01 6.90 10.36
C LEU A 62 -37.76 5.58 10.36
N ILE A 63 -37.74 4.90 11.50
CA ILE A 63 -38.48 3.66 11.72
C ILE A 63 -39.40 3.88 12.91
N GLU A 64 -40.70 3.69 12.68
CA GLU A 64 -41.75 3.82 13.68
C GLU A 64 -42.30 2.44 14.05
N ASP A 65 -43.09 2.37 15.12
CA ASP A 65 -43.75 1.15 15.60
C ASP A 65 -42.79 -0.02 15.88
N VAL A 66 -41.61 0.27 16.44
CA VAL A 66 -40.64 -0.76 16.85
C VAL A 66 -40.89 -1.28 18.27
N TYR A 67 -40.44 -2.50 18.53
CA TYR A 67 -40.49 -3.09 19.87
C TYR A 67 -39.57 -2.33 20.83
N CYS A 68 -39.95 -2.29 22.11
CA CYS A 68 -39.18 -1.56 23.10
C CYS A 68 -37.75 -2.10 23.28
N GLY A 69 -36.77 -1.19 23.27
CA GLY A 69 -35.37 -1.50 23.57
C GLY A 69 -34.38 -0.99 22.51
N PRO A 70 -33.08 -1.23 22.72
CA PRO A 70 -32.06 -0.85 21.74
C PRO A 70 -32.18 -1.68 20.46
N MET A 71 -31.78 -1.09 19.35
CA MET A 71 -31.78 -1.74 18.04
C MET A 71 -30.37 -1.82 17.46
N LEU A 72 -30.00 -2.96 16.90
CA LEU A 72 -28.72 -3.15 16.21
C LEU A 72 -28.85 -2.77 14.74
N LEU A 73 -28.08 -1.78 14.30
CA LEU A 73 -27.98 -1.30 12.92
C LEU A 73 -26.75 -1.89 12.22
N THR A 74 -26.95 -2.42 11.00
CA THR A 74 -25.88 -2.91 10.12
C THR A 74 -26.06 -2.41 8.67
N LEU A 75 -24.95 -2.28 7.93
CA LEU A 75 -24.91 -1.89 6.52
C LEU A 75 -24.06 -2.89 5.72
N CYS A 76 -24.50 -4.15 5.67
CA CYS A 76 -23.75 -5.26 5.07
C CYS A 76 -24.03 -5.49 3.57
N SER A 77 -24.75 -4.60 2.89
CA SER A 77 -25.12 -4.80 1.48
C SER A 77 -23.89 -4.77 0.57
N ILE A 78 -23.60 -5.91 -0.07
CA ILE A 78 -22.50 -6.07 -1.03
C ILE A 78 -22.84 -5.27 -2.29
N ALA A 79 -21.87 -4.50 -2.78
CA ALA A 79 -22.02 -3.73 -4.00
C ALA A 79 -22.25 -4.64 -5.22
N LYS A 80 -23.24 -4.28 -6.02
CA LYS A 80 -23.55 -4.95 -7.31
C LYS A 80 -23.16 -4.10 -8.52
N THR A 81 -22.92 -2.82 -8.28
CA THR A 81 -22.55 -1.82 -9.28
C THR A 81 -21.37 -1.05 -8.75
N TYR A 82 -20.35 -0.89 -9.59
CA TYR A 82 -19.09 -0.28 -9.20
C TYR A 82 -18.87 1.04 -9.96
N PRO A 83 -18.46 2.12 -9.29
CA PRO A 83 -18.15 3.38 -9.95
C PRO A 83 -16.81 3.35 -10.72
N ASP A 84 -15.94 2.39 -10.39
CA ASP A 84 -14.62 2.22 -10.99
C ASP A 84 -14.36 0.72 -11.27
N PRO A 85 -13.83 0.36 -12.45
CA PRO A 85 -13.50 -1.04 -12.79
C PRO A 85 -12.56 -1.72 -11.77
N TRP A 86 -11.70 -0.98 -11.08
CA TRP A 86 -10.81 -1.52 -10.05
C TRP A 86 -11.58 -2.22 -8.93
N TYR A 87 -12.72 -1.66 -8.50
CA TYR A 87 -13.54 -2.25 -7.45
C TYR A 87 -14.16 -3.59 -7.86
N GLU A 88 -14.57 -3.69 -9.12
CA GLU A 88 -15.04 -4.94 -9.70
C GLU A 88 -13.91 -5.98 -9.71
N GLN A 89 -12.71 -5.59 -10.16
CA GLN A 89 -11.53 -6.46 -10.19
C GLN A 89 -11.18 -7.01 -8.79
N LEU A 90 -11.19 -6.17 -7.76
CA LEU A 90 -10.97 -6.61 -6.38
C LEU A 90 -12.03 -7.61 -5.88
N SER A 91 -13.27 -7.46 -6.36
CA SER A 91 -14.38 -8.32 -5.95
C SER A 91 -14.33 -9.69 -6.65
N ILE A 92 -13.81 -9.76 -7.88
CA ILE A 92 -13.81 -10.99 -8.71
C ILE A 92 -12.46 -11.70 -8.78
N ARG A 93 -11.36 -11.12 -8.26
CA ARG A 93 -10.04 -11.76 -8.30
C ARG A 93 -10.04 -13.13 -7.59
N GLU A 94 -9.32 -14.08 -8.16
CA GLU A 94 -9.30 -15.47 -7.66
C GLU A 94 -8.63 -15.58 -6.27
N ASN A 95 -7.56 -14.81 -6.06
CA ASN A 95 -6.81 -14.80 -4.81
C ASN A 95 -7.17 -13.58 -3.98
N TYR A 96 -7.51 -13.81 -2.70
CA TYR A 96 -7.94 -12.77 -1.76
C TYR A 96 -9.14 -11.93 -2.26
N PRO A 97 -10.27 -12.53 -2.71
CA PRO A 97 -11.42 -11.78 -3.20
C PRO A 97 -11.98 -10.83 -2.12
N LEU A 98 -12.13 -9.56 -2.48
CA LEU A 98 -12.61 -8.49 -1.62
C LEU A 98 -13.97 -7.96 -2.11
N PRO A 99 -15.09 -8.62 -1.77
CA PRO A 99 -16.41 -8.09 -2.07
C PRO A 99 -16.67 -6.86 -1.21
N LEU A 100 -16.65 -5.70 -1.85
CA LEU A 100 -16.86 -4.42 -1.19
C LEU A 100 -18.35 -4.19 -0.93
N THR A 101 -18.68 -3.61 0.23
CA THR A 101 -20.03 -3.13 0.53
C THR A 101 -20.29 -1.76 -0.09
N ASN A 102 -21.56 -1.41 -0.30
CA ASN A 102 -21.91 -0.06 -0.75
C ASN A 102 -21.43 1.01 0.22
N LEU A 103 -21.41 0.72 1.54
CA LEU A 103 -20.86 1.61 2.56
C LEU A 103 -19.34 1.80 2.40
N GLN A 104 -18.59 0.73 2.11
CA GLN A 104 -17.15 0.83 1.86
C GLN A 104 -16.86 1.73 0.67
N ILE A 105 -17.57 1.53 -0.44
CA ILE A 105 -17.42 2.36 -1.64
C ILE A 105 -17.78 3.82 -1.34
N ALA A 106 -18.91 4.07 -0.66
CA ALA A 106 -19.31 5.41 -0.26
C ALA A 106 -18.22 6.12 0.58
N ALA A 107 -17.73 5.45 1.63
CA ALA A 107 -16.69 6.01 2.50
C ALA A 107 -15.35 6.25 1.79
N GLU A 108 -15.03 5.46 0.76
CA GLU A 108 -13.83 5.66 -0.06
C GLU A 108 -13.93 6.86 -1.02
N GLN A 109 -15.15 7.19 -1.47
CA GLN A 109 -15.44 8.35 -2.30
C GLN A 109 -15.58 9.64 -1.47
N SER A 110 -15.93 9.53 -0.19
CA SER A 110 -15.97 10.68 0.72
C SER A 110 -14.57 11.30 0.89
N PRO A 111 -14.43 12.63 0.73
CA PRO A 111 -13.18 13.32 0.99
C PRO A 111 -12.88 13.33 2.50
N ILE A 112 -11.59 13.46 2.84
CA ILE A 112 -11.20 13.70 4.23
C ILE A 112 -11.66 15.09 4.63
N GLY A 113 -12.40 15.17 5.72
CA GLY A 113 -12.81 16.42 6.30
C GLY A 113 -11.72 17.01 7.19
N PRO A 114 -11.98 18.18 7.76
CA PRO A 114 -11.06 18.79 8.71
C PRO A 114 -10.98 17.95 9.98
N ARG A 115 -10.03 17.02 10.02
CA ARG A 115 -9.65 16.31 11.23
C ARG A 115 -8.84 17.24 12.10
N ARG A 116 -8.96 17.08 13.41
CA ARG A 116 -8.32 17.88 14.46
C ARG A 116 -6.86 18.22 14.11
N THR A 117 -6.64 19.39 13.50
CA THR A 117 -5.30 19.97 13.30
C THR A 117 -5.11 21.07 14.34
N GLU A 118 -3.87 21.26 14.78
CA GLU A 118 -3.50 22.25 15.81
C GLU A 118 -3.99 23.68 15.52
N GLU A 119 -4.40 23.96 14.28
CA GLU A 119 -4.80 25.29 13.79
C GLU A 119 -6.27 25.39 13.31
N SER A 120 -7.08 24.32 13.33
CA SER A 120 -8.52 24.41 13.02
C SER A 120 -9.36 23.33 13.71
N LEU A 121 -10.26 23.78 14.59
CA LEU A 121 -11.30 22.97 15.22
C LEU A 121 -12.61 23.19 14.46
N THR A 122 -12.89 22.40 13.43
CA THR A 122 -14.20 22.42 12.78
C THR A 122 -14.82 21.04 12.94
N TYR A 123 -15.91 20.97 13.70
CA TYR A 123 -16.67 19.74 13.98
C TYR A 123 -18.05 19.83 13.32
N LEU A 124 -18.06 19.96 12.00
CA LEU A 124 -19.27 20.26 11.23
C LEU A 124 -20.40 19.25 11.49
N ALA A 125 -20.07 17.96 11.55
CA ALA A 125 -21.06 16.90 11.80
C ALA A 125 -21.62 16.94 13.23
N GLU A 126 -20.79 17.32 14.21
CA GLU A 126 -21.20 17.47 15.61
C GLU A 126 -22.08 18.71 15.80
N GLU A 127 -21.74 19.82 15.12
CA GLU A 127 -22.56 21.04 15.10
C GLU A 127 -23.92 20.78 14.46
N ARG A 128 -23.95 20.04 13.34
CA ARG A 128 -25.19 19.59 12.69
C ARG A 128 -26.04 18.74 13.66
N ALA A 129 -25.43 17.75 14.31
CA ALA A 129 -26.13 16.92 15.28
C ALA A 129 -26.72 17.74 16.44
N ALA A 130 -26.00 18.75 16.93
CA ALA A 130 -26.49 19.66 17.97
C ALA A 130 -27.69 20.50 17.49
N GLN A 131 -27.68 20.97 16.25
CA GLN A 131 -28.81 21.71 15.65
C GLN A 131 -30.05 20.82 15.46
N GLU A 132 -29.85 19.55 15.13
CA GLU A 132 -30.90 18.55 14.95
C GLU A 132 -31.40 17.95 16.29
N GLY A 133 -30.75 18.26 17.42
CA GLY A 133 -31.05 17.65 18.72
C GLY A 133 -30.74 16.14 18.76
N ALA A 134 -29.78 15.70 17.94
CA ALA A 134 -29.42 14.31 17.74
C ALA A 134 -28.32 13.83 18.72
N ARG A 135 -28.25 12.52 18.93
CA ARG A 135 -27.06 11.86 19.49
C ARG A 135 -25.99 11.77 18.42
N PHE A 136 -24.83 12.33 18.72
CA PHE A 136 -23.70 12.34 17.81
C PHE A 136 -22.73 11.20 18.11
N TYR A 137 -22.33 10.45 17.08
CA TYR A 137 -21.29 9.44 17.17
C TYR A 137 -20.40 9.45 15.94
N ARG A 138 -19.13 9.10 16.15
CA ARG A 138 -18.14 8.83 15.12
C ARG A 138 -18.02 7.35 14.88
N VAL A 139 -18.21 6.94 13.63
CA VAL A 139 -18.16 5.53 13.22
C VAL A 139 -17.09 5.33 12.16
N GLU A 140 -16.56 4.12 12.12
CA GLU A 140 -15.71 3.63 11.05
C GLU A 140 -16.47 2.55 10.28
N VAL A 141 -16.05 2.31 9.04
CA VAL A 141 -16.68 1.28 8.21
C VAL A 141 -16.62 -0.09 8.88
N SER A 142 -15.53 -0.38 9.61
CA SER A 142 -15.32 -1.59 10.39
C SER A 142 -16.36 -1.82 11.50
N ASP A 143 -17.07 -0.78 11.96
CA ASP A 143 -18.15 -0.93 12.94
C ASP A 143 -19.41 -1.56 12.33
N LEU A 144 -19.58 -1.46 11.01
CA LEU A 144 -20.86 -1.70 10.32
C LEU A 144 -20.82 -2.86 9.32
N VAL A 145 -19.63 -3.36 8.97
CA VAL A 145 -19.44 -4.45 8.00
C VAL A 145 -18.82 -5.69 8.64
N GLU A 146 -19.16 -6.87 8.11
CA GLU A 146 -18.62 -8.16 8.57
C GLU A 146 -17.12 -8.34 8.27
N ALA A 147 -16.70 -7.92 7.08
CA ALA A 147 -15.36 -8.11 6.58
C ALA A 147 -14.45 -6.95 7.01
N THR A 148 -13.64 -7.16 8.05
CA THR A 148 -12.83 -6.08 8.65
C THR A 148 -11.32 -6.29 8.49
N LYS A 149 -10.85 -7.51 8.25
CA LYS A 149 -9.40 -7.82 8.18
C LYS A 149 -8.66 -7.19 7.01
N HIS A 150 -9.39 -6.70 6.01
CA HIS A 150 -8.83 -5.93 4.90
C HIS A 150 -8.93 -4.42 5.10
N LEU A 151 -9.59 -3.94 6.15
CA LEU A 151 -9.71 -2.52 6.50
C LEU A 151 -8.56 -2.08 7.42
N PRO A 152 -8.32 -0.76 7.58
CA PRO A 152 -7.42 -0.27 8.62
C PRO A 152 -7.83 -0.78 10.00
N ASP A 153 -6.85 -0.91 10.89
CA ASP A 153 -7.14 -1.16 12.30
C ASP A 153 -7.94 0.03 12.89
N PRO A 154 -8.89 -0.23 13.80
CA PRO A 154 -9.70 0.82 14.39
C PRO A 154 -8.88 1.89 15.09
N ASP A 155 -9.30 3.16 14.94
CA ASP A 155 -8.65 4.28 15.60
C ASP A 155 -9.33 4.61 16.93
N ASP A 156 -8.70 4.20 18.03
CA ASP A 156 -9.20 4.44 19.39
C ASP A 156 -9.32 5.94 19.74
N THR A 157 -8.69 6.83 18.97
CA THR A 157 -8.78 8.28 19.19
C THR A 157 -9.97 8.93 18.48
N TRP A 158 -10.64 8.21 17.59
CA TRP A 158 -11.76 8.67 16.77
C TRP A 158 -13.10 8.63 17.53
N GLY A 159 -13.25 9.46 18.57
CA GLY A 159 -14.44 9.51 19.42
C GLY A 159 -15.29 10.78 19.24
N PRO A 160 -16.56 10.80 19.69
CA PRO A 160 -17.20 9.80 20.56
C PRO A 160 -17.70 8.57 19.80
N ARG A 161 -17.34 7.36 20.25
CA ARG A 161 -17.78 6.09 19.64
C ARG A 161 -19.15 5.65 20.17
N PRO A 162 -19.93 4.87 19.40
CA PRO A 162 -21.15 4.21 19.91
C PRO A 162 -20.89 3.33 21.14
N SER A 163 -21.89 3.20 22.00
CA SER A 163 -21.74 2.48 23.28
C SER A 163 -21.64 0.96 23.10
N ALA A 164 -20.50 0.37 23.48
CA ALA A 164 -20.32 -1.07 23.52
C ALA A 164 -21.29 -1.76 24.50
N GLY A 165 -21.62 -1.09 25.62
CA GLY A 165 -22.60 -1.61 26.58
C GLY A 165 -24.01 -1.65 26.00
N LEU A 166 -24.40 -0.66 25.20
CA LEU A 166 -25.69 -0.64 24.51
C LEU A 166 -25.76 -1.75 23.44
N LYS A 167 -24.65 -2.01 22.75
CA LYS A 167 -24.53 -3.12 21.80
C LYS A 167 -24.72 -4.48 22.45
N GLN A 168 -24.08 -4.72 23.59
CA GLN A 168 -24.30 -5.93 24.38
C GLN A 168 -25.76 -6.03 24.88
N ALA A 169 -26.36 -4.91 25.30
CA ALA A 169 -27.76 -4.87 25.71
C ALA A 169 -28.75 -5.16 24.55
N ALA A 170 -28.35 -4.88 23.30
CA ALA A 170 -29.08 -5.27 22.09
C ALA A 170 -28.92 -6.76 21.72
N GLY A 171 -28.21 -7.55 22.54
CA GLY A 171 -28.00 -8.98 22.32
C GLY A 171 -26.93 -9.30 21.29
N ALA A 172 -26.11 -8.32 20.89
CA ALA A 172 -25.01 -8.52 19.95
C ALA A 172 -23.70 -8.85 20.68
N ALA A 173 -22.95 -9.80 20.13
CA ALA A 173 -21.60 -10.07 20.60
C ALA A 173 -20.67 -8.86 20.31
N ALA A 174 -19.56 -8.75 21.05
CA ALA A 174 -18.64 -7.62 20.91
C ALA A 174 -18.01 -7.55 19.50
N ASP A 175 -17.75 -8.71 18.91
CA ASP A 175 -17.15 -8.93 17.59
C ASP A 175 -18.17 -8.96 16.44
N GLN A 176 -19.47 -9.07 16.74
CA GLN A 176 -20.52 -9.00 15.73
C GLN A 176 -20.57 -7.58 15.13
N PRO A 177 -20.66 -7.40 13.80
CA PRO A 177 -20.78 -6.07 13.22
C PRO A 177 -22.10 -5.40 13.59
N GLY A 178 -22.06 -4.07 13.62
CA GLY A 178 -23.20 -3.21 13.86
C GLY A 178 -23.01 -2.29 15.07
N ILE A 179 -23.82 -1.24 15.07
CA ILE A 179 -23.91 -0.24 16.13
C ILE A 179 -25.30 -0.29 16.76
N ALA A 180 -25.40 -0.10 18.06
CA ALA A 180 -26.69 -0.08 18.74
C ALA A 180 -27.24 1.35 18.84
N LEU A 181 -28.54 1.48 18.60
CA LEU A 181 -29.28 2.72 18.64
C LEU A 181 -30.16 2.78 19.89
N GLU A 182 -30.23 3.96 20.51
CA GLU A 182 -31.17 4.23 21.59
C GLU A 182 -32.59 4.39 21.03
N PRO A 183 -33.63 3.83 21.66
CA PRO A 183 -35.00 4.07 21.21
C PRO A 183 -35.46 5.50 21.53
N ASN A 184 -36.41 5.99 20.75
CA ASN A 184 -37.00 7.34 20.80
C ASN A 184 -35.97 8.45 20.66
N GLN A 185 -34.95 8.21 19.86
CA GLN A 185 -33.81 9.10 19.71
C GLN A 185 -33.42 9.23 18.24
N HIS A 186 -33.09 10.46 17.85
CA HIS A 186 -32.44 10.75 16.58
C HIS A 186 -30.92 10.65 16.73
N HIS A 187 -30.24 10.02 15.78
CA HIS A 187 -28.80 9.81 15.77
C HIS A 187 -28.16 10.39 14.51
N VAL A 188 -26.99 10.99 14.66
CA VAL A 188 -26.14 11.43 13.54
C VAL A 188 -24.80 10.71 13.65
N PHE A 189 -24.44 9.99 12.59
CA PHE A 189 -23.23 9.21 12.48
C PHE A 189 -22.26 9.87 11.50
N GLU A 190 -21.17 10.43 12.01
CA GLU A 190 -20.04 10.87 11.19
C GLU A 190 -19.21 9.63 10.82
N VAL A 191 -19.23 9.27 9.54
CA VAL A 191 -18.45 8.15 9.01
C VAL A 191 -17.05 8.65 8.65
N LYS A 192 -16.02 8.03 9.25
CA LYS A 192 -14.63 8.30 8.90
C LYS A 192 -14.38 7.99 7.42
N ALA A 193 -13.84 8.95 6.69
CA ALA A 193 -13.45 8.76 5.30
C ALA A 193 -12.41 7.62 5.19
N LEU A 194 -12.68 6.66 4.31
CA LEU A 194 -11.86 5.46 4.12
C LEU A 194 -10.76 5.73 3.09
N ARG A 195 -9.69 6.36 3.55
CA ARG A 195 -8.63 6.93 2.70
C ARG A 195 -7.26 6.46 3.16
N ALA A 196 -6.28 6.47 2.26
CA ALA A 196 -4.91 6.06 2.53
C ALA A 196 -3.92 7.02 1.85
N TYR A 197 -2.65 6.99 2.29
CA TYR A 197 -1.57 7.62 1.52
C TYR A 197 -0.93 6.61 0.57
N SER A 198 -0.65 7.05 -0.64
CA SER A 198 0.02 6.26 -1.68
C SER A 198 1.17 7.08 -2.29
N PRO A 199 2.41 6.56 -2.34
CA PRO A 199 3.52 7.24 -2.99
C PRO A 199 3.26 7.46 -4.48
N ILE A 200 3.52 8.68 -4.96
CA ILE A 200 3.24 9.08 -6.34
C ILE A 200 4.33 8.58 -7.30
N PHE A 201 3.97 7.75 -8.26
CA PHE A 201 4.86 7.33 -9.34
C PHE A 201 4.31 7.73 -10.70
N SER A 202 5.18 8.28 -11.56
CA SER A 202 4.86 8.51 -12.96
C SER A 202 4.91 7.20 -13.74
N THR A 203 3.88 6.94 -14.53
CA THR A 203 3.84 5.84 -15.48
C THR A 203 4.39 6.23 -16.86
N SER A 204 4.90 7.44 -17.04
CA SER A 204 5.50 7.86 -18.31
C SER A 204 6.80 7.09 -18.58
N PRO A 205 7.08 6.67 -19.83
CA PRO A 205 8.37 6.08 -20.17
C PRO A 205 9.53 7.09 -20.09
N GLU A 206 9.24 8.39 -20.09
CA GLU A 206 10.24 9.45 -19.98
C GLU A 206 10.90 9.47 -18.60
N PHE A 207 12.09 10.07 -18.53
CA PHE A 207 12.79 10.25 -17.27
C PHE A 207 12.00 11.17 -16.35
N SER A 208 11.75 10.73 -15.11
CA SER A 208 11.06 11.51 -14.10
C SER A 208 11.95 11.68 -12.87
N ALA A 209 12.23 12.93 -12.50
CA ALA A 209 12.97 13.25 -11.28
C ALA A 209 12.22 12.78 -10.02
N LEU A 210 10.89 12.80 -10.05
CA LEU A 210 10.02 12.25 -9.00
C LEU A 210 10.29 10.75 -8.83
N ASN A 211 10.22 9.98 -9.92
CA ASN A 211 10.50 8.53 -9.87
C ASN A 211 11.93 8.26 -9.44
N ALA A 212 12.90 9.02 -9.96
CA ALA A 212 14.31 8.86 -9.61
C ALA A 212 14.54 9.01 -8.10
N TYR A 213 13.82 9.90 -7.42
CA TYR A 213 13.88 10.04 -5.96
C TYR A 213 13.09 8.94 -5.23
N GLN A 214 11.81 8.77 -5.54
CA GLN A 214 10.93 7.85 -4.79
C GLN A 214 11.41 6.39 -4.92
N LEU A 215 11.84 5.97 -6.12
CA LEU A 215 12.37 4.63 -6.34
C LEU A 215 13.74 4.41 -5.70
N ALA A 216 14.53 5.47 -5.46
CA ALA A 216 15.75 5.35 -4.66
C ALA A 216 15.42 5.05 -3.19
N VAL A 217 14.36 5.68 -2.65
CA VAL A 217 13.85 5.37 -1.31
C VAL A 217 13.33 3.93 -1.24
N MET A 218 12.59 3.47 -2.26
CA MET A 218 12.13 2.07 -2.33
C MET A 218 13.28 1.08 -2.45
N CYS A 219 14.32 1.40 -3.22
CA CYS A 219 15.55 0.61 -3.25
C CYS A 219 16.19 0.52 -1.86
N LYS A 220 16.24 1.61 -1.09
CA LYS A 220 16.74 1.57 0.29
C LYS A 220 15.83 0.74 1.20
N LEU A 221 14.51 0.87 1.04
CA LEU A 221 13.53 0.08 1.80
C LEU A 221 13.68 -1.43 1.55
N SER A 222 14.13 -1.86 0.36
CA SER A 222 14.37 -3.28 0.06
C SER A 222 15.50 -3.93 0.89
N TYR A 223 16.31 -3.13 1.60
CA TYR A 223 17.28 -3.64 2.58
C TYR A 223 16.66 -3.89 3.96
N ALA A 224 15.47 -3.35 4.23
CA ALA A 224 14.76 -3.63 5.48
C ALA A 224 14.16 -5.04 5.45
N PRO A 225 13.99 -5.69 6.61
CA PRO A 225 13.09 -6.82 6.71
C PRO A 225 11.65 -6.39 6.41
N PHE A 226 10.78 -7.35 6.08
CA PHE A 226 9.37 -7.05 5.92
C PHE A 226 8.69 -6.78 7.27
N SER A 227 8.82 -7.69 8.22
CA SER A 227 8.41 -7.50 9.62
C SER A 227 9.62 -7.31 10.53
N ILE A 228 10.26 -8.41 10.90
CA ILE A 228 11.50 -8.46 11.68
C ILE A 228 12.57 -9.19 10.88
N GLN A 229 13.83 -9.08 11.32
CA GLN A 229 14.91 -9.77 10.63
C GLN A 229 14.66 -11.28 10.71
N ARG A 230 14.66 -11.96 9.56
CA ARG A 230 14.62 -13.43 9.51
C ARG A 230 16.03 -13.98 9.72
N GLU A 231 16.14 -15.00 10.54
CA GLU A 231 17.36 -15.79 10.70
C GLU A 231 17.07 -17.25 10.29
N GLY A 232 17.62 -17.69 9.15
CA GLY A 232 17.43 -19.05 8.65
C GLY A 232 15.96 -19.39 8.38
N THR A 233 15.47 -20.50 8.94
CA THR A 233 14.13 -21.03 8.64
C THR A 233 13.00 -20.38 9.46
N ASP A 234 13.20 -19.17 9.99
CA ASP A 234 12.19 -18.47 10.77
C ASP A 234 10.87 -18.34 9.97
N PRO A 235 9.72 -18.68 10.57
CA PRO A 235 8.43 -18.53 9.90
C PRO A 235 8.15 -17.05 9.66
N SER A 236 7.42 -16.77 8.59
CA SER A 236 6.90 -15.45 8.31
C SER A 236 5.84 -15.01 9.34
N HIS A 237 5.69 -13.70 9.51
CA HIS A 237 4.84 -13.14 10.55
C HIS A 237 3.54 -12.55 9.99
N PRO A 238 2.38 -12.86 10.59
CA PRO A 238 1.16 -12.12 10.30
C PRO A 238 1.26 -10.69 10.86
N PRO A 239 0.44 -9.75 10.36
CA PRO A 239 0.34 -8.41 10.96
C PRO A 239 -0.13 -8.49 12.43
N PRO A 240 0.20 -7.49 13.27
CA PRO A 240 0.74 -6.17 12.92
C PRO A 240 2.28 -6.10 12.78
N TYR A 241 2.75 -5.17 11.96
CA TYR A 241 4.18 -4.96 11.65
C TYR A 241 4.77 -3.76 12.39
N LEU A 242 5.13 -3.95 13.66
CA LEU A 242 5.45 -2.82 14.57
C LEU A 242 6.88 -2.28 14.46
N LYS A 243 7.78 -2.95 13.73
CA LYS A 243 9.18 -2.51 13.60
C LYS A 243 9.27 -1.27 12.71
N ALA A 244 9.56 -0.12 13.31
CA ALA A 244 9.72 1.13 12.58
C ALA A 244 10.71 1.00 11.40
N GLY A 245 10.28 1.44 10.22
CA GLY A 245 11.10 1.41 9.00
C GLY A 245 11.16 0.05 8.28
N SER A 246 10.49 -1.00 8.78
CA SER A 246 10.30 -2.25 8.04
C SER A 246 9.32 -2.05 6.87
N ILE A 247 9.35 -2.95 5.86
CA ILE A 247 8.48 -2.82 4.68
C ILE A 247 7.00 -2.88 5.09
N GLY A 248 6.62 -3.86 5.92
CA GLY A 248 5.25 -4.00 6.43
C GLY A 248 4.82 -2.81 7.28
N ASN A 249 5.72 -2.25 8.10
CA ASN A 249 5.43 -1.05 8.88
C ASN A 249 5.14 0.17 7.99
N VAL A 250 5.99 0.41 6.98
CA VAL A 250 5.85 1.53 6.07
C VAL A 250 4.56 1.41 5.22
N LEU A 251 4.33 0.24 4.62
CA LEU A 251 3.21 0.05 3.68
C LEU A 251 1.86 -0.13 4.39
N ARG A 252 1.79 -1.01 5.40
CA ARG A 252 0.52 -1.40 6.06
C ARG A 252 0.21 -0.60 7.31
N GLU A 253 1.18 -0.35 8.18
CA GLU A 253 0.91 0.34 9.46
C GLU A 253 0.93 1.87 9.34
N GLN A 254 1.66 2.41 8.37
CA GLN A 254 1.81 3.86 8.20
C GLN A 254 1.00 4.38 7.02
N LEU A 255 1.39 4.06 5.79
CA LEU A 255 0.75 4.61 4.58
C LEU A 255 -0.76 4.28 4.52
N ALA A 256 -1.14 3.02 4.79
CA ALA A 256 -2.55 2.62 4.80
C ALA A 256 -3.37 3.32 5.91
N CYS A 257 -2.74 3.66 7.04
CA CYS A 257 -3.37 4.34 8.17
C CYS A 257 -3.18 5.87 8.12
N GLN A 258 -2.82 6.42 6.95
CA GLN A 258 -2.67 7.86 6.72
C GLN A 258 -1.61 8.52 7.60
N ILE A 259 -0.56 7.78 7.89
CA ILE A 259 0.64 8.25 8.58
C ILE A 259 1.75 8.33 7.53
N LYS A 260 2.41 9.49 7.41
CA LYS A 260 3.51 9.66 6.46
C LYS A 260 4.78 9.04 7.04
N PRO A 261 5.34 7.98 6.43
CA PRO A 261 6.58 7.37 6.90
C PRO A 261 7.74 8.35 6.80
N THR A 262 8.61 8.35 7.81
CA THR A 262 9.86 9.13 7.82
C THR A 262 11.10 8.25 7.88
N LEU A 263 10.99 7.01 8.36
CA LEU A 263 12.08 6.05 8.50
C LEU A 263 11.93 4.92 7.48
N PHE A 264 13.01 4.59 6.78
CA PHE A 264 13.09 3.52 5.80
C PHE A 264 14.36 2.71 6.08
N ASP A 265 14.18 1.47 6.55
CA ASP A 265 15.23 0.70 7.21
C ASP A 265 15.83 1.48 8.40
N THR A 266 16.96 2.12 8.18
CA THR A 266 17.74 2.89 9.17
C THR A 266 17.86 4.37 8.80
N ALA A 267 17.34 4.77 7.64
CA ALA A 267 17.56 6.09 7.07
C ALA A 267 16.28 6.91 7.01
N ASN A 268 16.41 8.23 7.19
CA ASN A 268 15.27 9.14 7.19
C ASN A 268 15.05 9.75 5.80
N PHE A 269 13.83 9.61 5.27
CA PHE A 269 13.40 10.18 3.99
C PHE A 269 11.94 10.63 4.06
N HIS A 270 11.48 11.36 3.04
CA HIS A 270 10.10 11.78 2.94
C HIS A 270 9.56 11.43 1.56
N LEU A 271 8.56 10.55 1.50
CA LEU A 271 7.88 10.26 0.24
C LEU A 271 6.91 11.38 -0.14
N LEU A 272 6.77 11.60 -1.43
CA LEU A 272 5.71 12.42 -1.99
C LEU A 272 4.49 11.53 -2.19
N ASN A 273 3.47 11.74 -1.37
CA ASN A 273 2.27 10.91 -1.33
C ASN A 273 1.07 11.67 -1.86
N GLU A 274 0.21 10.96 -2.59
CA GLU A 274 -1.16 11.36 -2.85
C GLU A 274 -2.10 10.69 -1.83
N GLU A 275 -3.22 11.33 -1.57
CA GLU A 275 -4.32 10.70 -0.84
C GLU A 275 -5.22 9.97 -1.85
N VAL A 276 -5.54 8.72 -1.55
CA VAL A 276 -6.31 7.84 -2.43
C VAL A 276 -7.41 7.12 -1.66
N PRO A 277 -8.46 6.63 -2.36
CA PRO A 277 -9.34 5.61 -1.82
C PRO A 277 -8.54 4.46 -1.21
N TYR A 278 -8.96 3.94 -0.06
CA TYR A 278 -8.17 2.94 0.67
C TYR A 278 -7.82 1.70 -0.18
N SER A 279 -8.77 1.20 -0.98
CA SER A 279 -8.57 0.11 -1.94
C SER A 279 -7.54 0.38 -3.05
N LYS A 280 -7.15 1.65 -3.27
CA LYS A 280 -6.19 2.09 -4.31
C LYS A 280 -4.80 2.41 -3.75
N ARG A 281 -4.58 2.13 -2.47
CA ARG A 281 -3.23 2.20 -1.87
C ARG A 281 -2.35 1.07 -2.42
N PHE A 282 -1.05 1.13 -2.11
CA PHE A 282 -0.20 -0.05 -2.26
C PHE A 282 -0.63 -1.14 -1.30
N GLU A 283 -1.21 -2.20 -1.85
CA GLU A 283 -1.79 -3.28 -1.07
C GLU A 283 -0.69 -4.13 -0.43
N VAL A 284 -0.90 -4.42 0.86
CA VAL A 284 -0.42 -5.61 1.53
C VAL A 284 -1.64 -6.48 1.74
N VAL A 285 -1.63 -7.70 1.20
CA VAL A 285 -2.81 -8.58 1.20
C VAL A 285 -3.35 -8.81 2.62
N PRO A 286 -4.68 -8.93 2.79
CA PRO A 286 -5.27 -9.13 4.10
C PRO A 286 -4.87 -10.49 4.69
N TYR A 287 -4.70 -10.52 6.01
CA TYR A 287 -4.55 -11.77 6.75
C TYR A 287 -5.86 -12.13 7.45
N ASP A 288 -6.58 -13.09 6.88
CA ASP A 288 -7.85 -13.61 7.43
C ASP A 288 -7.93 -15.13 7.18
N PRO A 289 -7.42 -15.95 8.11
CA PRO A 289 -7.43 -17.41 7.96
C PRO A 289 -8.84 -18.02 7.89
N VAL A 290 -9.86 -17.32 8.39
CA VAL A 290 -11.25 -17.79 8.34
C VAL A 290 -11.81 -17.59 6.94
N ARG A 291 -11.51 -16.45 6.32
CA ARG A 291 -12.01 -16.08 5.00
C ARG A 291 -11.19 -16.64 3.85
N TYR A 292 -9.88 -16.76 4.04
CA TYR A 292 -8.92 -17.21 3.03
C TYR A 292 -8.12 -18.44 3.51
N PRO A 293 -8.78 -19.54 3.90
CA PRO A 293 -8.10 -20.67 4.52
C PRO A 293 -7.02 -21.28 3.63
N ILE A 294 -7.28 -21.41 2.32
CA ILE A 294 -6.33 -21.98 1.35
C ILE A 294 -5.08 -21.11 1.22
N GLN A 295 -5.25 -19.80 1.13
CA GLN A 295 -4.13 -18.87 1.02
C GLN A 295 -3.36 -18.78 2.33
N SER A 296 -4.05 -18.63 3.47
CA SER A 296 -3.42 -18.49 4.78
C SER A 296 -2.73 -19.76 5.29
N GLU A 297 -3.10 -20.94 4.79
CA GLU A 297 -2.35 -22.18 5.04
C GLU A 297 -0.99 -22.20 4.33
N ARG A 298 -0.87 -21.48 3.21
CA ARG A 298 0.33 -21.49 2.36
C ARG A 298 1.23 -20.30 2.62
N PHE A 299 0.66 -19.12 2.79
CA PHE A 299 1.38 -17.86 2.79
C PHE A 299 0.78 -16.86 3.79
N THR A 300 1.66 -16.19 4.52
CA THR A 300 1.32 -14.93 5.20
C THR A 300 1.47 -13.76 4.21
N PRO A 301 0.94 -12.56 4.52
CA PRO A 301 1.19 -11.39 3.67
C PRO A 301 2.67 -11.05 3.51
N GLU A 302 3.53 -11.45 4.47
CA GLU A 302 4.96 -11.32 4.33
C GLU A 302 5.49 -12.22 3.20
N ASP A 303 5.11 -13.49 3.16
CA ASP A 303 5.56 -14.41 2.08
C ASP A 303 5.05 -13.99 0.70
N GLU A 304 3.86 -13.38 0.66
CA GLU A 304 3.27 -12.89 -0.59
C GLU A 304 4.03 -11.70 -1.17
N HIS A 305 4.51 -10.81 -0.31
CA HIS A 305 5.06 -9.52 -0.72
C HIS A 305 6.59 -9.44 -0.59
N PHE A 306 7.24 -10.43 0.03
CA PHE A 306 8.67 -10.39 0.32
C PHE A 306 9.36 -11.71 -0.03
N LEU A 307 10.39 -11.58 -0.86
CA LEU A 307 11.36 -12.63 -1.14
C LEU A 307 12.54 -12.49 -0.19
N HIS A 308 12.89 -13.60 0.46
CA HIS A 308 14.12 -13.77 1.22
C HIS A 308 14.70 -15.14 0.91
N ASP A 309 15.79 -15.18 0.14
CA ASP A 309 16.47 -16.41 -0.25
C ASP A 309 17.89 -16.43 0.31
N ASP A 310 18.15 -17.36 1.23
CA ASP A 310 19.45 -17.52 1.90
C ASP A 310 20.53 -18.07 0.96
N GLU A 311 20.16 -18.92 -0.01
CA GLU A 311 21.12 -19.57 -0.90
C GLU A 311 21.81 -18.57 -1.84
N THR A 312 21.06 -17.60 -2.35
CA THR A 312 21.56 -16.57 -3.27
C THR A 312 21.78 -15.21 -2.61
N ASP A 313 21.50 -15.04 -1.31
CA ASP A 313 21.43 -13.75 -0.59
C ASP A 313 20.54 -12.73 -1.36
N THR A 314 19.45 -13.22 -1.95
CA THR A 314 18.53 -12.41 -2.75
C THR A 314 17.35 -11.98 -1.92
N GLN A 315 17.06 -10.67 -1.94
CA GLN A 315 15.84 -10.13 -1.37
C GLN A 315 15.15 -9.20 -2.35
N ALA A 316 13.84 -9.24 -2.34
CA ALA A 316 13.01 -8.32 -3.11
C ALA A 316 11.68 -8.14 -2.39
N PHE A 317 11.01 -7.03 -2.65
CA PHE A 317 9.60 -6.90 -2.28
C PHE A 317 8.78 -6.44 -3.47
N ILE A 318 7.53 -6.88 -3.50
CA ILE A 318 6.55 -6.54 -4.53
C ILE A 318 5.28 -6.03 -3.86
N THR A 319 4.73 -4.94 -4.37
CA THR A 319 3.42 -4.44 -3.98
C THR A 319 2.74 -3.79 -5.18
N HIS A 320 1.43 -3.62 -5.13
CA HIS A 320 0.66 -3.10 -6.26
C HIS A 320 -0.47 -2.18 -5.82
N ASN A 321 -0.92 -1.34 -6.73
CA ASN A 321 -2.16 -0.57 -6.63
C ASN A 321 -2.90 -0.59 -7.97
N ASP A 322 -3.95 0.20 -8.15
CA ASP A 322 -4.76 0.24 -9.38
C ASP A 322 -3.97 0.67 -10.63
N LYS A 323 -2.85 1.38 -10.47
CA LYS A 323 -2.07 1.96 -11.58
C LYS A 323 -0.78 1.19 -11.86
N ILE A 324 -0.12 0.65 -10.84
CA ILE A 324 1.23 0.09 -10.94
C ILE A 324 1.44 -1.16 -10.10
N ILE A 325 2.38 -1.99 -10.55
CA ILE A 325 3.06 -2.99 -9.74
C ILE A 325 4.49 -2.52 -9.53
N LEU A 326 4.92 -2.39 -8.28
CA LEU A 326 6.27 -1.99 -7.91
C LEU A 326 7.06 -3.21 -7.46
N ILE A 327 8.21 -3.44 -8.08
CA ILE A 327 9.16 -4.50 -7.74
C ILE A 327 10.47 -3.83 -7.34
N SER A 328 10.92 -4.01 -6.10
CA SER A 328 12.20 -3.48 -5.64
C SER A 328 13.13 -4.60 -5.24
N VAL A 329 14.29 -4.68 -5.89
CA VAL A 329 15.29 -5.72 -5.67
C VAL A 329 16.46 -5.16 -4.86
N ARG A 330 16.78 -5.85 -3.76
CA ARG A 330 17.89 -5.50 -2.88
C ARG A 330 19.22 -5.82 -3.54
N GLY A 331 20.25 -5.01 -3.23
CA GLY A 331 21.64 -5.39 -3.50
C GLY A 331 22.29 -6.13 -2.31
N SER A 332 23.48 -6.70 -2.52
CA SER A 332 24.22 -7.38 -1.44
C SER A 332 24.48 -6.44 -0.25
N ALA A 333 24.34 -6.95 0.98
CA ALA A 333 24.76 -6.25 2.20
C ALA A 333 26.28 -6.03 2.25
N SER A 334 27.03 -7.01 1.76
CA SER A 334 28.48 -7.09 1.87
C SER A 334 29.11 -6.88 0.50
N PHE A 335 28.88 -5.70 -0.06
CA PHE A 335 29.34 -5.35 -1.40
C PHE A 335 30.85 -5.52 -1.60
N ASP A 336 31.66 -5.24 -0.57
CA ASP A 336 33.12 -5.38 -0.63
C ASP A 336 33.58 -6.85 -0.66
N ASP A 337 32.87 -7.75 0.03
CA ASP A 337 33.15 -9.19 -0.01
C ASP A 337 32.69 -9.78 -1.35
N TRP A 338 31.53 -9.34 -1.85
CA TRP A 338 31.06 -9.73 -3.18
C TRP A 338 32.02 -9.30 -4.30
N LEU A 339 32.60 -8.10 -4.22
CA LEU A 339 33.63 -7.65 -5.18
C LEU A 339 34.90 -8.50 -5.13
N ARG A 340 35.19 -9.16 -4.01
CA ARG A 340 36.40 -9.97 -3.80
C ARG A 340 36.20 -11.42 -4.24
N ASP A 341 35.04 -12.00 -3.95
CA ASP A 341 34.73 -13.41 -4.20
C ASP A 341 34.15 -13.68 -5.62
N PHE A 342 34.12 -12.65 -6.47
CA PHE A 342 33.43 -12.65 -7.75
C PHE A 342 33.92 -13.72 -8.75
N ASP A 343 33.14 -14.78 -8.90
CA ASP A 343 33.24 -15.75 -10.00
C ASP A 343 32.61 -15.18 -11.29
N ALA A 344 33.41 -14.41 -12.04
CA ALA A 344 33.02 -13.67 -13.26
C ALA A 344 32.50 -14.52 -14.45
N ARG A 345 32.22 -15.80 -14.25
CA ARG A 345 31.75 -16.70 -15.31
C ARG A 345 30.42 -16.21 -15.88
N GLN A 346 30.39 -16.15 -17.20
CA GLN A 346 29.17 -15.86 -17.95
C GLN A 346 28.43 -17.16 -18.23
N VAL A 347 27.11 -17.13 -18.04
CA VAL A 347 26.20 -18.24 -18.32
C VAL A 347 25.08 -17.77 -19.24
N PRO A 348 24.56 -18.65 -20.13
CA PRO A 348 23.42 -18.30 -20.97
C PRO A 348 22.20 -17.93 -20.14
N ILE A 349 21.52 -16.84 -20.51
CA ILE A 349 20.30 -16.42 -19.81
C ILE A 349 19.16 -17.37 -20.17
N LYS A 350 18.64 -18.08 -19.17
CA LYS A 350 17.47 -18.96 -19.30
C LYS A 350 16.30 -18.18 -19.92
N ASN A 351 15.72 -18.69 -21.00
CA ASN A 351 14.60 -18.07 -21.74
C ASN A 351 14.87 -16.62 -22.20
N GLY A 352 16.15 -16.24 -22.36
CA GLY A 352 16.57 -14.91 -22.77
C GLY A 352 17.58 -14.93 -23.92
N THR A 353 18.18 -13.78 -24.19
CA THR A 353 19.21 -13.60 -25.23
C THR A 353 20.54 -13.20 -24.59
N GLY A 354 21.63 -13.81 -25.04
CA GLY A 354 22.98 -13.51 -24.55
C GLY A 354 23.33 -14.22 -23.24
N ASN A 355 24.43 -13.80 -22.66
CA ASN A 355 24.93 -14.34 -21.40
C ASN A 355 24.89 -13.28 -20.30
N ALA A 356 24.60 -13.73 -19.07
CA ALA A 356 24.68 -12.92 -17.86
C ALA A 356 25.79 -13.46 -16.96
N HIS A 357 26.24 -12.62 -16.04
CA HIS A 357 27.08 -13.09 -14.94
C HIS A 357 26.35 -14.17 -14.12
N ARG A 358 27.02 -15.28 -13.80
CA ARG A 358 26.41 -16.43 -13.09
C ARG A 358 25.68 -16.02 -11.81
N GLY A 359 26.35 -15.28 -10.91
CA GLY A 359 25.71 -14.87 -9.65
C GLY A 359 24.49 -13.95 -9.84
N PHE A 360 24.45 -13.13 -10.90
CA PHE A 360 23.25 -12.33 -11.20
C PHE A 360 22.15 -13.20 -11.80
N HIS A 361 22.53 -14.18 -12.61
CA HIS A 361 21.60 -15.10 -13.25
C HIS A 361 20.92 -16.02 -12.23
N ASP A 362 21.68 -16.58 -11.30
CA ASP A 362 21.16 -17.45 -10.23
C ASP A 362 20.16 -16.67 -9.34
N ALA A 363 20.53 -15.47 -8.87
CA ALA A 363 19.63 -14.57 -8.13
C ALA A 363 18.40 -14.13 -8.94
N TYR A 364 18.58 -13.90 -10.25
CA TYR A 364 17.48 -13.57 -11.16
C TYR A 364 16.46 -14.71 -11.25
N LEU A 365 16.88 -15.98 -11.26
CA LEU A 365 15.95 -17.11 -11.38
C LEU A 365 15.00 -17.18 -10.18
N VAL A 366 15.52 -16.96 -8.97
CA VAL A 366 14.71 -16.94 -7.75
C VAL A 366 13.73 -15.76 -7.78
N ALA A 367 14.23 -14.56 -8.13
CA ALA A 367 13.38 -13.38 -8.27
C ALA A 367 12.33 -13.51 -9.39
N GLN A 368 12.66 -14.24 -10.46
CA GLN A 368 11.76 -14.52 -11.57
C GLN A 368 10.57 -15.38 -11.11
N GLU A 369 10.83 -16.50 -10.41
CA GLU A 369 9.78 -17.40 -9.90
C GLU A 369 8.83 -16.65 -8.95
N PHE A 370 9.40 -15.93 -7.97
CA PHE A 370 8.61 -15.10 -7.05
C PHE A 370 7.76 -14.05 -7.79
N THR A 371 8.32 -13.38 -8.79
CA THR A 371 7.61 -12.37 -9.58
C THR A 371 6.54 -13.01 -10.46
N GLU A 372 6.80 -14.17 -11.06
CA GLU A 372 5.86 -14.90 -11.91
C GLU A 372 4.61 -15.28 -11.13
N ASP A 373 4.79 -15.87 -9.94
CA ASP A 373 3.70 -16.24 -9.04
C ASP A 373 2.91 -15.01 -8.56
N TYR A 374 3.58 -13.90 -8.28
CA TYR A 374 2.92 -12.65 -7.90
C TYR A 374 2.08 -12.08 -9.05
N LEU A 375 2.65 -11.96 -10.25
CA LEU A 375 1.96 -11.41 -11.41
C LEU A 375 0.77 -12.28 -11.82
N ALA A 376 0.89 -13.61 -11.74
CA ALA A 376 -0.21 -14.52 -12.03
C ALA A 376 -1.45 -14.27 -11.14
N ARG A 377 -1.24 -13.76 -9.92
CA ARG A 377 -2.32 -13.57 -8.93
C ARG A 377 -2.86 -12.14 -8.88
N PHE A 378 -2.03 -11.14 -9.16
CA PHE A 378 -2.37 -9.73 -8.90
C PHE A 378 -2.30 -8.81 -10.12
N TYR A 379 -1.76 -9.26 -11.26
CA TYR A 379 -1.68 -8.42 -12.45
C TYR A 379 -3.02 -8.34 -13.19
N THR A 380 -3.54 -7.13 -13.36
CA THR A 380 -4.86 -6.89 -13.98
C THR A 380 -4.80 -6.47 -15.45
N ASN A 381 -3.65 -6.64 -16.12
CA ASN A 381 -3.38 -6.19 -17.49
C ASN A 381 -3.45 -4.67 -17.76
N GLY A 382 -3.90 -3.86 -16.79
CA GLY A 382 -3.95 -2.39 -16.89
C GLY A 382 -2.77 -1.65 -16.25
N GLN A 383 -2.04 -2.32 -15.36
CA GLN A 383 -0.99 -1.68 -14.55
C GLN A 383 0.33 -1.53 -15.32
N THR A 384 1.09 -0.47 -14.99
CA THR A 384 2.51 -0.36 -15.38
C THR A 384 3.39 -1.07 -14.36
N ILE A 385 4.27 -1.96 -14.81
CA ILE A 385 5.23 -2.64 -13.93
C ILE A 385 6.48 -1.77 -13.82
N ILE A 386 6.79 -1.30 -12.62
CA ILE A 386 7.98 -0.52 -12.31
C ILE A 386 8.94 -1.41 -11.53
N VAL A 387 10.14 -1.62 -12.08
CA VAL A 387 11.19 -2.39 -11.43
C VAL A 387 12.31 -1.43 -11.02
N CYS A 388 12.81 -1.56 -9.79
CA CYS A 388 13.98 -0.82 -9.34
C CYS A 388 14.98 -1.67 -8.56
N GLY A 389 16.24 -1.24 -8.58
CA GLY A 389 17.29 -1.88 -7.79
C GLY A 389 18.55 -1.02 -7.65
N HIS A 390 19.23 -1.18 -6.53
CA HIS A 390 20.50 -0.50 -6.21
C HIS A 390 21.67 -1.48 -6.23
N SER A 391 22.83 -1.02 -6.70
CA SER A 391 24.08 -1.81 -6.77
C SER A 391 23.85 -3.15 -7.47
N LEU A 392 24.17 -4.29 -6.84
CA LEU A 392 23.89 -5.64 -7.30
C LEU A 392 22.42 -5.85 -7.72
N GLY A 393 21.49 -5.36 -6.90
CA GLY A 393 20.06 -5.49 -7.13
C GLY A 393 19.62 -4.81 -8.42
N GLY A 394 20.32 -3.77 -8.86
CA GLY A 394 20.08 -3.14 -10.15
C GLY A 394 20.42 -4.02 -11.36
N SER A 395 21.37 -4.96 -11.22
CA SER A 395 21.68 -5.94 -12.28
C SER A 395 20.63 -7.05 -12.34
N ILE A 396 20.17 -7.52 -11.19
CA ILE A 396 19.08 -8.51 -11.08
C ILE A 396 17.78 -7.90 -11.62
N ALA A 397 17.46 -6.67 -11.21
CA ALA A 397 16.32 -5.91 -11.72
C ALA A 397 16.34 -5.71 -13.24
N LEU A 398 17.51 -5.56 -13.85
CA LEU A 398 17.66 -5.46 -15.30
C LEU A 398 17.31 -6.76 -16.02
N LEU A 399 17.82 -7.90 -15.54
CA LEU A 399 17.47 -9.22 -16.08
C LEU A 399 15.97 -9.49 -15.90
N LEU A 400 15.43 -9.17 -14.72
CA LEU A 400 14.02 -9.34 -14.39
C LEU A 400 13.11 -8.51 -15.30
N ALA A 401 13.37 -7.20 -15.43
CA ALA A 401 12.56 -6.31 -16.27
C ALA A 401 12.57 -6.71 -17.75
N ASP A 402 13.71 -7.19 -18.25
CA ASP A 402 13.85 -7.70 -19.62
C ASP A 402 13.05 -9.01 -19.84
N TRP A 403 12.99 -9.89 -18.84
CA TRP A 403 12.10 -11.06 -18.86
C TRP A 403 10.61 -10.67 -18.81
N ILE A 404 10.19 -9.81 -17.87
CA ILE A 404 8.80 -9.35 -17.73
C ILE A 404 8.29 -8.78 -19.06
N LYS A 405 9.13 -7.99 -19.73
CA LYS A 405 8.79 -7.39 -21.02
C LYS A 405 8.53 -8.42 -22.12
N ARG A 406 9.17 -9.59 -22.06
CA ARG A 406 9.01 -10.68 -23.03
C ARG A 406 7.81 -11.59 -22.75
N LEU A 407 7.08 -11.37 -21.65
CA LEU A 407 5.85 -12.11 -21.39
C LEU A 407 4.83 -11.91 -22.51
N HIS A 408 3.98 -12.92 -22.72
CA HIS A 408 3.09 -12.99 -23.88
C HIS A 408 2.09 -11.82 -23.97
N TYR A 409 1.71 -11.24 -22.83
CA TYR A 409 0.84 -10.06 -22.75
C TYR A 409 1.60 -8.73 -22.85
N ALA A 410 2.93 -8.76 -23.05
CA ALA A 410 3.80 -7.62 -23.31
C ALA A 410 3.51 -6.40 -22.41
N PRO A 411 3.65 -6.55 -21.07
CA PRO A 411 3.28 -5.50 -20.13
C PRO A 411 4.15 -4.26 -20.33
N LYS A 412 3.62 -3.10 -19.93
CA LYS A 412 4.39 -1.87 -19.88
C LYS A 412 5.37 -1.93 -18.71
N VAL A 413 6.67 -1.99 -19.01
CA VAL A 413 7.74 -2.10 -18.01
C VAL A 413 8.62 -0.85 -18.01
N ILE A 414 8.91 -0.32 -16.82
CA ILE A 414 9.85 0.79 -16.62
C ILE A 414 10.88 0.38 -15.57
N LEU A 415 12.16 0.53 -15.89
CA LEU A 415 13.28 0.12 -15.04
C LEU A 415 14.07 1.32 -14.55
N TYR A 416 14.31 1.40 -13.24
CA TYR A 416 15.21 2.37 -12.61
C TYR A 416 16.32 1.66 -11.85
N THR A 417 17.59 1.91 -12.21
CA THR A 417 18.72 1.28 -11.53
C THR A 417 19.71 2.32 -11.02
N TYR A 418 20.24 2.11 -9.81
CA TYR A 418 21.14 3.04 -9.14
C TYR A 418 22.49 2.37 -8.86
N GLY A 419 23.59 2.90 -9.41
CA GLY A 419 24.93 2.34 -9.19
C GLY A 419 25.11 0.91 -9.72
N ALA A 420 24.25 0.47 -10.64
CA ALA A 420 24.24 -0.92 -11.10
C ALA A 420 25.47 -1.26 -11.97
N PRO A 421 26.12 -2.42 -11.72
CA PRO A 421 27.17 -2.93 -12.59
C PRO A 421 26.63 -3.42 -13.95
N ARG A 422 27.52 -3.87 -14.84
CA ARG A 422 27.12 -4.50 -16.10
C ARG A 422 26.66 -5.94 -15.82
N ALA A 423 25.42 -6.27 -16.20
CA ALA A 423 24.80 -7.56 -15.91
C ALA A 423 24.99 -8.62 -17.00
N GLY A 424 25.05 -8.20 -18.27
CA GLY A 424 25.07 -9.10 -19.43
C GLY A 424 26.04 -8.67 -20.52
N ASP A 425 26.25 -9.58 -21.46
CA ASP A 425 27.10 -9.39 -22.62
C ASP A 425 26.48 -8.43 -23.67
N ARG A 426 27.21 -8.21 -24.76
CA ARG A 426 26.73 -7.34 -25.85
C ARG A 426 25.43 -7.84 -26.46
N ALA A 427 25.23 -9.15 -26.58
CA ALA A 427 24.01 -9.70 -27.19
C ALA A 427 22.79 -9.40 -26.31
N PHE A 428 22.92 -9.53 -24.98
CA PHE A 428 21.89 -9.14 -24.04
C PHE A 428 21.56 -7.64 -24.10
N VAL A 429 22.58 -6.78 -24.12
CA VAL A 429 22.38 -5.32 -24.19
C VAL A 429 21.62 -4.94 -25.47
N GLU A 430 21.95 -5.58 -26.60
CA GLU A 430 21.27 -5.38 -27.87
C GLU A 430 19.79 -5.83 -27.80
N SER A 431 19.49 -6.97 -27.20
CA SER A 431 18.09 -7.42 -27.04
C SER A 431 17.29 -6.52 -26.09
N ALA A 432 17.92 -6.01 -25.04
CA ALA A 432 17.28 -5.16 -24.03
C ALA A 432 17.13 -3.69 -24.47
N LYS A 433 17.63 -3.29 -25.66
CA LYS A 433 17.63 -1.87 -26.12
C LYS A 433 16.27 -1.19 -26.10
N SER A 434 15.21 -1.93 -26.34
CA SER A 434 13.86 -1.39 -26.38
C SER A 434 13.22 -1.26 -24.99
N LEU A 435 13.87 -1.78 -23.93
CA LEU A 435 13.41 -1.64 -22.55
C LEU A 435 13.57 -0.19 -22.11
N VAL A 436 12.54 0.37 -21.46
CA VAL A 436 12.62 1.70 -20.87
C VAL A 436 13.47 1.62 -19.62
N HIS A 437 14.77 1.93 -19.75
CA HIS A 437 15.75 1.81 -18.68
C HIS A 437 16.38 3.16 -18.35
N HIS A 438 16.09 3.65 -17.15
CA HIS A 438 16.72 4.83 -16.56
C HIS A 438 17.85 4.39 -15.64
N ARG A 439 19.09 4.53 -16.10
CA ARG A 439 20.29 4.14 -15.35
C ARG A 439 20.95 5.35 -14.69
N ILE A 440 20.88 5.42 -13.36
CA ILE A 440 21.48 6.48 -12.55
C ILE A 440 22.87 6.04 -12.08
N VAL A 441 23.88 6.86 -12.40
CA VAL A 441 25.30 6.60 -12.10
C VAL A 441 25.88 7.81 -11.38
N ASN A 442 26.59 7.58 -10.27
CA ASN A 442 27.39 8.62 -9.62
C ASN A 442 28.84 8.57 -10.15
N ASN A 443 29.40 9.71 -10.54
CA ASN A 443 30.72 9.80 -11.20
C ASN A 443 31.89 9.37 -10.30
N ASN A 444 31.71 9.34 -8.98
CA ASN A 444 32.71 8.84 -8.02
C ASN A 444 32.49 7.37 -7.62
N ASP A 445 31.50 6.71 -8.22
CA ASP A 445 31.18 5.31 -7.93
C ASP A 445 32.08 4.37 -8.74
N LEU A 446 32.71 3.44 -8.03
CA LEU A 446 33.63 2.45 -8.58
C LEU A 446 32.89 1.23 -9.13
N VAL A 447 31.62 1.01 -8.75
CA VAL A 447 30.82 -0.16 -9.16
C VAL A 447 30.55 -0.16 -10.66
N PRO A 448 30.11 0.95 -11.29
CA PRO A 448 29.83 0.96 -12.72
C PRO A 448 31.10 0.87 -13.58
N SER A 449 32.27 1.18 -13.00
CA SER A 449 33.53 1.37 -13.71
C SER A 449 34.55 0.23 -13.55
N ARG A 450 34.63 -0.45 -12.39
CA ARG A 450 35.66 -1.48 -12.14
C ARG A 450 35.37 -2.85 -12.75
N LEU A 451 34.10 -3.23 -12.89
CA LEU A 451 33.73 -4.48 -13.59
C LEU A 451 33.94 -4.40 -15.12
N CYS A 452 34.33 -3.24 -15.66
CA CYS A 452 34.34 -2.99 -17.09
C CYS A 452 35.61 -3.36 -17.87
N SER A 453 36.78 -3.61 -17.27
CA SER A 453 38.02 -3.58 -18.08
C SER A 453 38.78 -4.90 -18.26
N ARG A 454 38.53 -5.97 -17.50
CA ARG A 454 39.38 -7.18 -17.58
C ARG A 454 38.72 -8.48 -18.01
N TYR A 455 37.41 -8.62 -17.86
CA TYR A 455 36.76 -9.94 -17.99
C TYR A 455 35.67 -10.03 -19.06
N LEU A 456 35.24 -8.88 -19.63
CA LEU A 456 34.21 -8.85 -20.69
C LEU A 456 34.80 -8.81 -22.11
N ASP A 457 36.07 -8.44 -22.25
CA ASP A 457 36.78 -8.41 -23.53
C ASP A 457 37.67 -9.64 -23.65
N GLY A 458 37.09 -10.76 -24.11
CA GLY A 458 37.84 -11.93 -24.53
C GLY A 458 38.63 -11.67 -25.81
N ARG A 459 39.75 -10.94 -25.69
CA ARG A 459 40.97 -10.98 -26.51
C ARG A 459 41.79 -9.72 -26.25
N GLY A 460 43.05 -9.91 -25.84
CA GLY A 460 44.02 -8.84 -25.75
C GLY A 460 44.24 -8.21 -27.13
N VAL A 461 43.85 -6.94 -27.28
CA VAL A 461 44.35 -6.05 -28.32
C VAL A 461 44.53 -4.68 -27.67
N GLU A 462 45.73 -4.13 -27.83
CA GLU A 462 46.12 -2.80 -27.37
C GLU A 462 45.18 -1.73 -27.93
N ASN A 463 44.58 -0.93 -27.04
CA ASN A 463 43.77 0.22 -27.44
C ASN A 463 44.69 1.38 -27.87
N SER A 464 44.99 1.43 -29.18
CA SER A 464 45.22 2.69 -29.88
C SER A 464 43.99 2.99 -30.73
N GLY A 465 43.06 3.80 -30.20
CA GLY A 465 41.82 4.10 -30.91
C GLY A 465 40.80 4.87 -30.07
N SER A 466 40.72 6.17 -30.34
CA SER A 466 39.61 7.11 -30.10
C SER A 466 38.41 6.66 -29.22
N ARG A 467 38.28 7.32 -28.06
CA ARG A 467 36.99 7.52 -27.36
C ARG A 467 35.96 8.09 -28.34
N THR A 468 34.96 7.31 -28.70
CA THR A 468 33.71 7.78 -29.32
C THR A 468 32.54 7.18 -28.57
N GLY A 469 31.70 8.07 -28.03
CA GLY A 469 30.50 7.72 -27.29
C GLY A 469 29.37 7.30 -28.22
N TYR A 470 28.50 6.43 -27.72
CA TYR A 470 27.20 6.15 -28.33
C TYR A 470 26.11 6.30 -27.28
N ALA A 471 25.10 7.06 -27.67
CA ALA A 471 24.05 7.61 -26.83
C ALA A 471 22.87 6.63 -26.69
N THR A 472 22.46 6.41 -25.45
CA THR A 472 21.07 6.16 -25.05
C THR A 472 20.79 7.14 -23.92
N GLY A 473 19.93 8.13 -24.18
CA GLY A 473 19.39 9.14 -23.24
C GLY A 473 20.15 9.36 -21.93
N LEU A 474 21.38 9.88 -22.00
CA LEU A 474 22.12 10.37 -20.84
C LEU A 474 21.73 11.83 -20.61
N THR A 475 20.88 12.11 -19.63
CA THR A 475 20.68 13.48 -19.16
C THR A 475 21.93 13.91 -18.40
N ARG A 476 22.85 14.60 -19.10
CA ARG A 476 24.01 15.26 -18.50
C ARG A 476 23.55 16.53 -17.79
N ALA A 477 23.69 16.58 -16.47
CA ALA A 477 23.81 17.85 -15.75
C ALA A 477 25.29 18.25 -15.75
N SER A 478 25.70 19.10 -16.69
CA SER A 478 27.04 19.72 -16.69
C SER A 478 26.89 21.23 -16.67
N ASP A 479 27.36 21.86 -15.59
CA ASP A 479 27.50 23.31 -15.47
C ASP A 479 28.42 23.85 -16.58
N GLN A 480 27.85 24.59 -17.54
CA GLN A 480 28.60 25.56 -18.34
C GLN A 480 28.07 26.96 -18.01
N GLY A 481 28.64 27.55 -16.97
CA GLY A 481 28.53 28.98 -16.70
C GLY A 481 29.61 29.74 -17.46
N ASN A 482 29.18 30.42 -18.52
CA ASN A 482 29.98 31.26 -19.39
C ASN A 482 30.65 32.41 -18.60
N GLN A 483 31.96 32.63 -18.78
CA GLN A 483 32.67 33.78 -18.24
C GLN A 483 32.39 35.02 -19.10
N SER A 484 31.78 36.05 -18.51
CA SER A 484 31.89 37.43 -18.98
C SER A 484 31.84 38.38 -17.79
N ALA A 485 32.84 39.26 -17.71
CA ALA A 485 33.15 40.16 -16.61
C ALA A 485 32.24 41.41 -16.55
N ALA A 486 31.95 41.90 -15.33
CA ALA A 486 31.92 43.33 -14.95
C ALA A 486 31.73 43.44 -13.42
N GLY A 487 32.52 44.30 -12.75
CA GLY A 487 32.68 44.32 -11.29
C GLY A 487 31.60 45.06 -10.49
N TRP A 488 31.72 44.98 -9.16
CA TRP A 488 31.73 46.05 -8.13
C TRP A 488 31.80 45.40 -6.71
N PRO A 489 32.26 46.11 -5.66
CA PRO A 489 32.87 45.50 -4.49
C PRO A 489 31.95 45.37 -3.25
N GLY A 490 32.26 44.38 -2.40
CA GLY A 490 31.99 44.41 -0.96
C GLY A 490 30.64 43.83 -0.50
N GLN A 491 30.69 42.64 0.10
CA GLN A 491 30.28 42.36 1.49
C GLN A 491 30.06 40.86 1.68
N SER A 492 30.64 40.37 2.77
CA SER A 492 30.53 39.02 3.28
C SER A 492 29.09 38.64 3.62
N ALA A 493 28.56 37.60 2.98
CA ALA A 493 27.44 36.81 3.51
C ALA A 493 27.62 35.35 3.09
N ARG A 494 28.18 34.54 4.00
CA ARG A 494 28.08 33.08 3.92
C ARG A 494 26.61 32.70 4.15
N ARG A 495 25.92 32.25 3.10
CA ARG A 495 24.76 31.35 3.22
C ARG A 495 24.89 30.27 2.15
N SER A 496 25.45 29.13 2.53
CA SER A 496 25.42 27.91 1.73
C SER A 496 24.03 27.27 1.87
N ILE A 497 23.14 27.55 0.93
CA ILE A 497 21.96 26.71 0.72
C ILE A 497 22.34 25.71 -0.38
N SER A 498 22.84 24.55 0.05
CA SER A 498 22.99 23.40 -0.84
C SER A 498 21.60 22.78 -1.09
N PRO A 499 21.22 22.44 -2.33
CA PRO A 499 19.92 21.83 -2.57
C PRO A 499 19.83 20.39 -2.02
N PRO A 500 18.66 19.95 -1.56
CA PRO A 500 18.47 18.62 -0.94
C PRO A 500 18.76 17.43 -1.87
N TRP A 501 18.78 17.61 -3.20
CA TRP A 501 19.06 16.54 -4.17
C TRP A 501 20.52 16.05 -4.14
N ARG A 502 21.47 16.92 -3.78
CA ARG A 502 22.88 16.52 -3.62
C ARG A 502 23.02 15.56 -2.44
N ALA A 503 22.24 15.76 -1.38
CA ALA A 503 22.29 14.93 -0.20
C ALA A 503 21.81 13.50 -0.46
N VAL A 504 20.83 13.23 -1.33
CA VAL A 504 20.35 11.85 -1.54
C VAL A 504 21.32 11.01 -2.39
N LEU A 505 21.87 11.59 -3.47
CA LEU A 505 22.90 10.96 -4.29
C LEU A 505 24.27 10.89 -3.59
N LEU A 506 24.59 11.83 -2.69
CA LEU A 506 25.79 11.78 -1.86
C LEU A 506 25.62 10.90 -0.62
N TYR A 507 24.51 10.92 0.12
CA TYR A 507 24.30 10.10 1.33
C TYR A 507 24.19 8.61 1.01
N ALA A 508 23.60 8.23 -0.12
CA ALA A 508 23.68 6.83 -0.59
C ALA A 508 25.13 6.36 -0.86
N THR A 509 26.06 7.32 -1.02
CA THR A 509 27.49 7.06 -1.25
C THR A 509 28.42 7.55 -0.13
N GLN A 510 27.90 8.16 0.94
CA GLN A 510 28.66 8.81 2.00
C GLN A 510 28.13 8.49 3.41
N THR A 511 27.66 7.27 3.65
CA THR A 511 27.78 6.71 4.99
C THR A 511 29.27 6.54 5.27
N ARG A 512 29.84 7.57 5.91
CA ARG A 512 31.17 7.51 6.52
C ARG A 512 31.13 6.46 7.61
N TRP A 513 31.75 5.33 7.28
CA TRP A 513 32.29 4.33 8.16
C TRP A 513 33.04 4.96 9.35
N ARG A 514 32.52 4.73 10.55
CA ARG A 514 33.30 4.47 11.75
C ARG A 514 32.75 3.23 12.41
#